data_AF-A0A955VDN6-F1
#
_entry.id   AF-A0A955VDN6-F1
#
_cell.length_a   1.000
_cell.length_b   1.000
_cell.length_c   1.000
_cell.angle_alpha   90.00
_cell.angle_beta   90.00
_cell.angle_gamma   90.00
#
_symmetry.space_group_name_H-M   'P 1'
#
loop_
_entity.id
_entity.type
_entity.pdbx_description
1 polymer ?
#
loop_
_entity_poly.entity_id
_entity_poly.type
_entity_poly.pdbx_seq_one_letter_code
_entity_poly.pdbx_strand_id
1 'polypeptide(L)'
;MYCRFCGSGLEDDARFCASCGRAVGDPAGPPLAVVARAAEVPESWGRVAAALRLYSSVIVAQLAVTVAFALLAMALKRDGSAVIGVTVVNEVASLGLAVVGLVAQVRYRGALSERTGARATATAVVVLSAVSLGVAALVLLLGVLAIGASAGRVRDLMAFVGILTALAGCLGIAGFYTFTASLMGLARYLRREDVRKRGALAMGTFGGMLGLGLVTLLMLAARFAPGALLFGLGAAGVGIWTLVVYL
;
A
#
# COMPACT_ATOMS: atom_id res chain seq x y z
N MET A 1 15.94 -14.37 37.85
CA MET A 1 16.75 -15.44 37.19
C MET A 1 16.39 -15.54 35.70
N TYR A 2 17.13 -16.24 34.82
CA TYR A 2 16.71 -16.49 33.42
C TYR A 2 16.50 -17.98 33.14
N CYS A 3 15.52 -18.32 32.29
CA CYS A 3 15.24 -19.69 31.90
C CYS A 3 16.37 -20.26 31.01
N ARG A 4 17.06 -21.31 31.48
CA ARG A 4 18.12 -21.98 30.71
C ARG A 4 17.69 -22.61 29.38
N PHE A 5 16.39 -22.79 29.15
CA PHE A 5 15.87 -23.41 27.93
C PHE A 5 15.47 -22.38 26.85
N CYS A 6 14.95 -21.20 27.25
CA CYS A 6 14.41 -20.21 26.29
C CYS A 6 14.90 -18.77 26.50
N GLY A 7 15.67 -18.51 27.56
CA GLY A 7 16.27 -17.19 27.84
C GLY A 7 15.32 -16.16 28.45
N SER A 8 14.03 -16.45 28.65
CA SER A 8 13.10 -15.51 29.26
C SER A 8 13.41 -15.27 30.74
N GLY A 9 13.09 -14.07 31.25
CA GLY A 9 13.12 -13.79 32.69
C GLY A 9 12.22 -14.75 33.47
N LEU A 10 12.71 -15.20 34.61
CA LEU A 10 11.97 -16.01 35.59
C LEU A 10 11.79 -15.17 36.86
N GLU A 11 10.58 -15.22 37.41
CA GLU A 11 10.31 -14.80 38.78
C GLU A 11 11.07 -15.70 39.75
N ASP A 12 11.47 -15.14 40.89
CA ASP A 12 12.48 -15.77 41.78
C ASP A 12 12.00 -17.10 42.42
N ASP A 13 10.69 -17.38 42.39
CA ASP A 13 10.08 -18.62 42.91
C ASP A 13 9.34 -19.45 41.84
N ALA A 14 9.55 -19.17 40.55
CA ALA A 14 8.83 -19.84 39.47
C ALA A 14 9.22 -21.32 39.36
N ARG A 15 8.28 -22.24 39.62
CA ARG A 15 8.46 -23.69 39.39
C ARG A 15 8.48 -24.06 37.90
N PHE A 16 7.83 -23.25 37.06
CA PHE A 16 7.76 -23.44 35.60
C PHE A 16 8.01 -22.13 34.89
N CYS A 17 8.63 -22.19 33.71
CA CYS A 17 8.80 -21.01 32.86
C CYS A 17 7.48 -20.68 32.16
N ALA A 18 6.93 -19.48 32.38
CA ALA A 18 5.70 -19.03 31.72
C ALA A 18 5.81 -18.93 30.19
N SER A 19 7.03 -18.78 29.63
CA SER A 19 7.24 -18.71 28.19
C SER A 19 7.34 -20.07 27.50
N CYS A 20 8.02 -21.05 28.11
CA CYS A 20 8.27 -22.35 27.47
C CYS A 20 7.59 -23.55 28.16
N GLY A 21 6.95 -23.34 29.32
CA GLY A 21 6.23 -24.34 30.09
C GLY A 21 7.10 -25.35 30.84
N ARG A 22 8.44 -25.28 30.75
CA ARG A 22 9.34 -26.27 31.39
C ARG A 22 9.60 -25.97 32.86
N ALA A 23 9.78 -27.02 33.65
CA ALA A 23 10.11 -26.91 35.07
C ALA A 23 11.52 -26.31 35.28
N VAL A 24 11.63 -25.42 36.25
CA VAL A 24 12.88 -24.80 36.67
C VAL A 24 13.56 -25.75 37.65
N GLY A 25 14.74 -26.29 37.29
CA GLY A 25 15.49 -27.24 38.13
C GLY A 25 15.72 -28.62 37.50
N ASP A 26 14.89 -29.03 36.53
CA ASP A 26 14.96 -30.35 35.88
C ASP A 26 16.33 -30.62 35.19
N PRO A 27 17.14 -31.62 35.60
CA PRO A 27 18.48 -31.84 35.05
C PRO A 27 18.42 -31.82 33.54
N ALA A 28 19.36 -31.12 32.90
CA ALA A 28 19.38 -30.95 31.46
C ALA A 28 19.48 -32.35 30.81
N GLY A 29 18.33 -32.95 30.50
CA GLY A 29 18.27 -34.09 29.59
C GLY A 29 19.02 -33.72 28.32
N PRO A 30 19.60 -34.71 27.61
CA PRO A 30 20.33 -34.47 26.36
C PRO A 30 19.48 -33.50 25.55
N PRO A 31 20.05 -32.36 25.09
CA PRO A 31 19.28 -31.24 24.59
C PRO A 31 18.24 -31.84 23.68
N LEU A 32 16.99 -31.90 24.15
CA LEU A 32 15.88 -32.39 23.35
C LEU A 32 16.00 -31.45 22.19
N ALA A 33 16.50 -31.99 21.06
CA ALA A 33 16.69 -31.21 19.87
C ALA A 33 15.33 -30.55 19.77
N VAL A 34 15.31 -29.24 20.04
CA VAL A 34 14.16 -28.46 19.71
C VAL A 34 14.29 -28.60 18.23
N VAL A 35 13.60 -29.63 17.70
CA VAL A 35 13.08 -29.65 16.37
C VAL A 35 12.16 -28.45 16.47
N ALA A 36 12.77 -27.25 16.41
CA ALA A 36 12.26 -26.14 15.70
C ALA A 36 11.87 -26.86 14.44
N ARG A 37 10.58 -27.24 14.38
CA ARG A 37 9.93 -27.58 13.14
C ARG A 37 10.34 -26.39 12.33
N ALA A 38 11.38 -26.57 11.51
CA ALA A 38 11.82 -25.61 10.54
C ALA A 38 10.52 -25.43 9.80
N ALA A 39 9.80 -24.35 10.14
CA ALA A 39 8.39 -24.25 9.86
C ALA A 39 8.36 -24.38 8.36
N GLU A 40 7.96 -25.57 7.87
CA GLU A 40 8.16 -25.97 6.48
C GLU A 40 7.62 -24.80 5.71
N VAL A 41 8.50 -24.07 5.03
CA VAL A 41 8.14 -22.80 4.41
C VAL A 41 7.02 -23.21 3.45
N PRO A 42 5.73 -22.95 3.78
CA PRO A 42 4.66 -23.56 3.03
C PRO A 42 4.84 -23.19 1.57
N GLU A 43 4.62 -24.15 0.67
CA GLU A 43 4.77 -24.02 -0.78
C GLU A 43 4.04 -22.77 -1.35
N SER A 44 3.08 -22.22 -0.59
CA SER A 44 2.43 -20.94 -0.82
C SER A 44 3.35 -19.70 -0.83
N TRP A 45 4.55 -19.73 -0.25
CA TRP A 45 5.45 -18.57 -0.21
C TRP A 45 5.97 -18.16 -1.58
N GLY A 46 6.19 -19.11 -2.48
CA GLY A 46 6.54 -18.80 -3.87
C GLY A 46 5.44 -17.95 -4.54
N ARG A 47 4.17 -18.29 -4.28
CA ARG A 47 3.00 -17.54 -4.79
C ARG A 47 2.88 -16.16 -4.15
N VAL A 48 3.08 -16.06 -2.84
CA VAL A 48 3.09 -14.77 -2.12
C VAL A 48 4.18 -13.85 -2.65
N ALA A 49 5.41 -14.36 -2.81
CA ALA A 49 6.54 -13.59 -3.33
C ALA A 49 6.31 -13.15 -4.79
N ALA A 50 5.77 -14.03 -5.64
CA ALA A 50 5.42 -13.69 -7.01
C ALA A 50 4.35 -12.60 -7.08
N ALA A 51 3.30 -12.68 -6.24
CA ALA A 51 2.26 -11.66 -6.18
C ALA A 51 2.80 -10.30 -5.70
N LEU A 52 3.70 -10.30 -4.71
CA LEU A 52 4.40 -9.10 -4.23
C LEU A 52 5.30 -8.46 -5.30
N ARG A 53 6.04 -9.27 -6.06
CA ARG A 53 6.86 -8.78 -7.19
C ARG A 53 5.98 -8.14 -8.27
N LEU A 54 4.87 -8.79 -8.63
CA LEU A 54 3.92 -8.24 -9.59
C LEU A 54 3.35 -6.93 -9.07
N TYR A 55 2.87 -6.88 -7.83
CA TYR A 55 2.29 -5.67 -7.24
C TYR A 55 3.30 -4.50 -7.18
N SER A 56 4.53 -4.76 -6.75
CA SER A 56 5.59 -3.73 -6.73
C SER A 56 5.96 -3.24 -8.12
N SER A 57 6.02 -4.13 -9.13
CA SER A 57 6.26 -3.72 -10.51
C SER A 57 5.15 -2.82 -11.07
N VAL A 58 3.89 -3.09 -10.72
CA VAL A 58 2.74 -2.23 -11.09
C VAL A 58 2.87 -0.84 -10.47
N ILE A 59 3.26 -0.75 -9.20
CA ILE A 59 3.48 0.55 -8.54
C ILE A 59 4.57 1.35 -9.24
N VAL A 60 5.71 0.72 -9.54
CA VAL A 60 6.83 1.39 -10.23
C VAL A 60 6.43 1.83 -11.63
N ALA A 61 5.71 0.98 -12.38
CA ALA A 61 5.20 1.32 -13.69
C ALA A 61 4.22 2.49 -13.63
N GLN A 62 3.31 2.50 -12.66
CA GLN A 62 2.36 3.61 -12.46
C GLN A 62 3.09 4.92 -12.20
N LEU A 63 4.08 4.90 -11.31
CA LEU A 63 4.89 6.08 -11.02
C LEU A 63 5.63 6.59 -12.27
N ALA A 64 6.26 5.68 -13.03
CA ALA A 64 6.97 6.03 -14.24
C ALA A 64 6.04 6.66 -15.30
N VAL A 65 4.85 6.09 -15.49
CA VAL A 65 3.81 6.63 -16.38
C VAL A 65 3.41 8.03 -15.90
N THR A 66 3.04 8.20 -14.63
CA THR A 66 2.64 9.52 -14.09
C THR A 66 3.74 10.58 -14.25
N VAL A 67 5.01 10.24 -14.00
CA VAL A 67 6.14 11.16 -14.20
C VAL A 67 6.33 11.49 -15.67
N ALA A 68 6.32 10.50 -16.56
CA ALA A 68 6.47 10.71 -18.00
C ALA A 68 5.36 11.64 -18.56
N PHE A 69 4.12 11.43 -18.11
CA PHE A 69 2.99 12.26 -18.49
C PHE A 69 3.08 13.69 -17.94
N ALA A 70 3.53 13.87 -16.70
CA ALA A 70 3.78 15.20 -16.15
C ALA A 70 4.85 15.96 -16.93
N LEU A 71 5.96 15.30 -17.30
CA LEU A 71 7.01 15.87 -18.13
C LEU A 71 6.48 16.25 -19.53
N LEU A 72 5.70 15.36 -20.15
CA LEU A 72 5.09 15.60 -21.46
C LEU A 72 4.10 16.77 -21.41
N ALA A 73 3.24 16.85 -20.40
CA ALA A 73 2.31 17.95 -20.20
C ALA A 73 3.04 19.30 -20.00
N MET A 74 4.16 19.30 -19.28
CA MET A 74 5.01 20.49 -19.13
C MET A 74 5.66 20.91 -20.46
N ALA A 75 6.06 19.95 -21.29
CA ALA A 75 6.64 20.22 -22.61
C ALA A 75 5.59 20.75 -23.61
N LEU A 76 4.35 20.29 -23.53
CA LEU A 76 3.25 20.65 -24.43
C LEU A 76 2.50 21.94 -24.03
N LYS A 77 3.02 22.71 -23.07
CA LYS A 77 2.41 23.92 -22.46
C LYS A 77 1.84 24.97 -23.42
N ARG A 78 2.08 24.88 -24.73
CA ARG A 78 1.61 25.86 -25.74
C ARG A 78 0.30 25.50 -26.44
N ASP A 79 -0.14 24.24 -26.41
CA ASP A 79 -1.39 23.82 -27.09
C ASP A 79 -2.36 23.15 -26.11
N GLY A 80 -3.46 23.84 -25.78
CA GLY A 80 -4.46 23.37 -24.82
C GLY A 80 -5.16 22.06 -25.25
N SER A 81 -5.26 21.78 -26.55
CA SER A 81 -5.80 20.53 -27.09
C SER A 81 -4.88 19.34 -26.84
N ALA A 82 -3.56 19.53 -26.92
CA ALA A 82 -2.58 18.49 -26.66
C ALA A 82 -2.59 18.05 -25.19
N VAL A 83 -2.84 18.97 -24.26
CA VAL A 83 -2.97 18.66 -22.82
C VAL A 83 -4.16 17.73 -22.55
N ILE A 84 -5.30 17.94 -23.22
CA ILE A 84 -6.49 17.09 -23.04
C ILE A 84 -6.22 15.67 -23.53
N GLY A 85 -5.64 15.52 -24.74
CA GLY A 85 -5.30 14.20 -25.29
C GLY A 85 -4.34 13.43 -24.38
N VAL A 86 -3.30 14.11 -23.90
CA VAL A 86 -2.31 13.54 -22.97
C VAL A 86 -2.94 13.13 -21.65
N THR A 87 -3.87 13.92 -21.11
CA THR A 87 -4.59 13.57 -19.88
C THR A 87 -5.43 12.31 -20.06
N VAL A 88 -6.18 12.19 -21.16
CA VAL A 88 -7.00 11.00 -21.44
C VAL A 88 -6.14 9.74 -21.56
N VAL A 89 -5.01 9.82 -22.27
CA VAL A 89 -4.10 8.66 -22.41
C VAL A 89 -3.50 8.27 -21.06
N ASN A 90 -3.14 9.24 -20.20
CA ASN A 90 -2.66 8.96 -18.85
C ASN A 90 -3.70 8.21 -18.01
N GLU A 91 -4.96 8.63 -18.05
CA GLU A 91 -6.04 7.99 -17.30
C GLU A 91 -6.30 6.57 -17.79
N VAL A 92 -6.31 6.35 -19.10
CA VAL A 92 -6.47 5.01 -19.68
C VAL A 92 -5.31 4.09 -19.28
N ALA A 93 -4.07 4.58 -19.35
CA ALA A 93 -2.89 3.83 -18.92
C ALA A 93 -2.95 3.49 -17.41
N SER A 94 -3.36 4.47 -16.59
CA SER A 94 -3.51 4.31 -15.15
C SER A 94 -4.60 3.30 -14.78
N LEU A 95 -5.72 3.30 -15.51
CA LEU A 95 -6.78 2.32 -15.34
C LEU A 95 -6.28 0.90 -15.66
N GLY A 96 -5.54 0.73 -16.75
CA GLY A 96 -4.93 -0.54 -17.12
C GLY A 96 -3.99 -1.08 -16.04
N LEU A 97 -3.12 -0.22 -15.50
CA LEU A 97 -2.23 -0.60 -14.40
C LEU A 97 -2.99 -0.89 -13.10
N ALA A 98 -4.05 -0.16 -12.79
CA ALA A 98 -4.91 -0.43 -11.64
C ALA A 98 -5.59 -1.80 -11.73
N VAL A 99 -6.04 -2.23 -12.92
CA VAL A 99 -6.56 -3.59 -13.14
C VAL A 99 -5.49 -4.65 -12.87
N VAL A 100 -4.27 -4.48 -13.40
CA VAL A 100 -3.16 -5.42 -13.15
C VAL A 100 -2.82 -5.47 -11.65
N GLY A 101 -2.83 -4.31 -10.98
CA GLY A 101 -2.65 -4.20 -9.53
C GLY A 101 -3.71 -4.97 -8.74
N LEU A 102 -4.98 -4.83 -9.11
CA LEU A 102 -6.09 -5.55 -8.49
C LEU A 102 -5.95 -7.07 -8.67
N VAL A 103 -5.57 -7.52 -9.87
CA VAL A 103 -5.30 -8.95 -10.13
C VAL A 103 -4.15 -9.46 -9.24
N ALA A 104 -3.09 -8.68 -9.08
CA ALA A 104 -1.98 -9.02 -8.20
C ALA A 104 -2.44 -9.13 -6.74
N GLN A 105 -3.30 -8.23 -6.27
CA GLN A 105 -3.86 -8.26 -4.91
C GLN A 105 -4.79 -9.46 -4.69
N VAL A 106 -5.63 -9.82 -5.67
CA VAL A 106 -6.49 -11.01 -5.59
C VAL A 106 -5.65 -12.28 -5.51
N ARG A 107 -4.57 -12.37 -6.31
CA ARG A 107 -3.61 -13.49 -6.25
C ARG A 107 -2.89 -13.53 -4.90
N TYR A 108 -2.44 -12.39 -4.38
CA TYR A 108 -1.84 -12.27 -3.05
C TYR A 108 -2.79 -12.77 -1.96
N ARG A 109 -4.05 -12.31 -1.97
CA ARG A 109 -5.10 -12.76 -1.05
C ARG A 109 -5.32 -14.27 -1.12
N GLY A 110 -5.38 -14.83 -2.32
CA GLY A 110 -5.57 -16.28 -2.53
C GLY A 110 -4.40 -17.14 -2.05
N ALA A 111 -3.20 -16.57 -1.97
CA ALA A 111 -2.01 -17.25 -1.46
C ALA A 111 -1.88 -17.20 0.08
N LEU A 112 -2.63 -16.33 0.76
CA LEU A 112 -2.60 -16.20 2.21
C LEU A 112 -3.44 -17.27 2.91
N SER A 113 -2.87 -17.90 3.94
CA SER A 113 -3.59 -18.80 4.85
C SER A 113 -4.52 -18.00 5.78
N GLU A 114 -5.69 -18.57 6.10
CA GLU A 114 -6.69 -17.97 7.01
C GLU A 114 -6.13 -17.68 8.40
N ARG A 115 -5.14 -18.48 8.84
CA ARG A 115 -4.56 -18.38 10.18
C ARG A 115 -3.64 -17.17 10.37
N THR A 116 -3.26 -16.49 9.29
CA THR A 116 -2.27 -15.39 9.36
C THR A 116 -2.85 -14.07 9.85
N GLY A 117 -4.19 -13.92 9.89
CA GLY A 117 -4.85 -12.63 10.11
C GLY A 117 -4.69 -11.63 8.95
N ALA A 118 -3.67 -11.79 8.10
CA ALA A 118 -3.39 -10.96 6.94
C ALA A 118 -4.43 -11.10 5.81
N ARG A 119 -5.21 -12.19 5.80
CA ARG A 119 -6.24 -12.43 4.76
C ARG A 119 -7.41 -11.45 4.87
N ALA A 120 -7.81 -11.06 6.09
CA ALA A 120 -8.88 -10.08 6.30
C ALA A 120 -8.46 -8.70 5.78
N THR A 121 -7.25 -8.26 6.11
CA THR A 121 -6.70 -6.99 5.62
C THR A 121 -6.46 -7.03 4.10
N ALA A 122 -5.95 -8.13 3.55
CA ALA A 122 -5.83 -8.30 2.10
C ALA A 122 -7.19 -8.27 1.38
N THR A 123 -8.25 -8.77 2.02
CA THR A 123 -9.62 -8.68 1.48
C THR A 123 -10.10 -7.24 1.45
N ALA A 124 -9.90 -6.48 2.53
CA ALA A 124 -10.23 -5.06 2.58
C ALA A 124 -9.48 -4.26 1.49
N VAL A 125 -8.20 -4.57 1.26
CA VAL A 125 -7.41 -3.96 0.16
C VAL A 125 -8.05 -4.21 -1.20
N VAL A 126 -8.38 -5.48 -1.51
CA VAL A 126 -9.00 -5.83 -2.79
C VAL A 126 -10.32 -5.07 -2.99
N VAL A 127 -11.15 -4.98 -1.94
CA VAL A 127 -12.42 -4.24 -2.01
C VAL A 127 -12.18 -2.75 -2.24
N LEU A 128 -11.30 -2.12 -1.46
CA LEU A 128 -10.97 -0.69 -1.61
C LEU A 128 -10.39 -0.38 -3.00
N SER A 129 -9.50 -1.23 -3.51
CA SER A 129 -8.93 -1.08 -4.84
C SER A 129 -9.96 -1.30 -5.95
N ALA A 130 -10.89 -2.26 -5.80
CA ALA A 130 -11.98 -2.46 -6.76
C ALA A 130 -12.95 -1.26 -6.78
N VAL A 131 -13.30 -0.70 -5.62
CA VAL A 131 -14.14 0.51 -5.54
C VAL A 131 -13.42 1.70 -6.16
N SER A 132 -12.14 1.91 -5.83
CA SER A 132 -11.31 2.98 -6.43
C SER A 132 -11.25 2.87 -7.95
N LEU A 133 -11.06 1.65 -8.49
CA LEU A 133 -11.09 1.38 -9.92
C LEU A 133 -12.45 1.72 -10.55
N GLY A 134 -13.55 1.36 -9.89
CA GLY A 134 -14.91 1.70 -10.35
C GLY A 134 -15.14 3.20 -10.41
N VAL A 135 -14.67 3.96 -9.40
CA VAL A 135 -14.76 5.43 -9.39
C VAL A 135 -13.90 6.03 -10.52
N ALA A 136 -12.68 5.54 -10.73
CA ALA A 136 -11.80 6.01 -11.80
C ALA A 136 -12.41 5.76 -13.21
N ALA A 137 -12.98 4.57 -13.42
CA ALA A 137 -13.69 4.25 -14.66
C ALA A 137 -14.90 5.17 -14.90
N LEU A 138 -15.67 5.47 -13.84
CA LEU A 138 -16.78 6.40 -13.91
C LEU A 138 -16.31 7.82 -14.26
N VAL A 139 -15.21 8.30 -13.67
CA VAL A 139 -14.62 9.59 -14.01
C VAL A 139 -14.24 9.65 -15.49
N LEU A 140 -13.57 8.62 -15.99
CA LEU A 140 -13.18 8.54 -17.40
C LEU A 140 -14.41 8.59 -18.33
N LEU A 141 -15.44 7.82 -18.00
CA LEU A 141 -16.70 7.81 -18.76
C LEU A 141 -17.36 9.19 -18.79
N LEU A 142 -17.45 9.86 -17.64
CA LEU A 142 -18.01 11.20 -17.53
C LEU A 142 -17.18 12.23 -18.30
N GLY A 143 -15.85 12.12 -18.26
CA GLY A 143 -14.94 12.95 -19.04
C GLY A 143 -15.16 12.78 -20.55
N VAL A 144 -15.36 11.56 -21.04
CA VAL A 144 -15.68 11.29 -22.46
C VAL A 144 -17.03 11.86 -22.84
N LEU A 145 -18.05 11.70 -22.00
CA LEU A 145 -19.39 12.27 -22.24
C LEU A 145 -19.38 13.82 -22.26
N ALA A 146 -18.39 14.44 -21.61
CA ALA A 146 -18.23 15.89 -21.60
C ALA A 146 -17.82 16.47 -22.97
N ILE A 147 -17.23 15.67 -23.86
CA ILE A 147 -16.60 16.13 -25.13
C ILE A 147 -17.60 16.78 -26.10
N GLY A 148 -18.91 16.61 -25.90
CA GLY A 148 -19.96 17.26 -26.69
C GLY A 148 -20.96 18.09 -25.88
N ALA A 149 -20.69 18.35 -24.60
CA ALA A 149 -21.63 19.02 -23.71
C ALA A 149 -21.58 20.56 -23.84
N SER A 150 -22.69 21.24 -23.55
CA SER A 150 -22.73 22.70 -23.52
C SER A 150 -21.84 23.27 -22.41
N ALA A 151 -21.27 24.46 -22.61
CA ALA A 151 -20.29 25.06 -21.71
C ALA A 151 -20.73 25.16 -20.23
N GLY A 152 -22.04 25.37 -19.97
CA GLY A 152 -22.59 25.35 -18.61
C GLY A 152 -22.52 23.96 -17.97
N ARG A 153 -22.93 22.93 -18.71
CA ARG A 153 -22.92 21.54 -18.24
C ARG A 153 -21.50 21.00 -18.05
N VAL A 154 -20.56 21.46 -18.87
CA VAL A 154 -19.13 21.12 -18.73
C VAL A 154 -18.58 21.60 -17.39
N ARG A 155 -18.95 22.81 -16.92
CA ARG A 155 -18.43 23.35 -15.65
C ARG A 155 -18.86 22.51 -14.45
N ASP A 156 -20.15 22.19 -14.36
CA ASP A 156 -20.70 21.39 -13.26
C ASP A 156 -20.15 19.96 -13.29
N LEU A 157 -20.02 19.40 -14.49
CA LEU A 157 -19.45 18.07 -14.69
C LEU A 157 -17.97 18.02 -14.30
N MET A 158 -17.18 19.05 -14.62
CA MET A 158 -15.77 19.13 -14.21
C MET A 158 -15.60 19.28 -12.70
N ALA A 159 -16.49 20.01 -12.03
CA ALA A 159 -16.50 20.09 -10.56
C ALA A 159 -16.80 18.71 -9.94
N PHE A 160 -17.80 18.00 -10.46
CA PHE A 160 -18.15 16.66 -10.01
C PHE A 160 -17.04 15.63 -10.27
N VAL A 161 -16.42 15.66 -11.47
CA VAL A 161 -15.25 14.85 -11.82
C VAL A 161 -14.11 15.11 -10.83
N GLY A 162 -13.83 16.37 -10.49
CA GLY A 162 -12.81 16.71 -9.49
C GLY A 162 -13.05 16.07 -8.13
N ILE A 163 -14.30 16.05 -7.65
CA ILE A 163 -14.68 15.40 -6.39
C ILE A 163 -14.46 13.89 -6.48
N LEU A 164 -14.90 13.25 -7.56
CA LEU A 164 -14.73 11.81 -7.75
C LEU A 164 -13.25 11.41 -7.84
N THR A 165 -12.42 12.19 -8.54
CA THR A 165 -10.98 11.98 -8.60
C THR A 165 -10.34 12.08 -7.22
N ALA A 166 -10.73 13.08 -6.42
CA ALA A 166 -10.26 13.20 -5.05
C ALA A 166 -10.66 11.99 -4.18
N LEU A 167 -11.90 11.52 -4.30
CA LEU A 167 -12.39 10.31 -3.62
C LEU A 167 -11.62 9.06 -4.04
N ALA A 168 -11.39 8.86 -5.33
CA ALA A 168 -10.60 7.74 -5.85
C ALA A 168 -9.17 7.75 -5.30
N GLY A 169 -8.56 8.94 -5.22
CA GLY A 169 -7.25 9.14 -4.60
C GLY A 169 -7.24 8.76 -3.11
N CYS A 170 -8.21 9.24 -2.33
CA CYS A 170 -8.35 8.89 -0.91
C CYS A 170 -8.51 7.37 -0.70
N LEU A 171 -9.33 6.71 -1.53
CA LEU A 171 -9.51 5.26 -1.48
C LEU A 171 -8.24 4.50 -1.85
N GLY A 172 -7.51 4.98 -2.86
CA GLY A 172 -6.21 4.42 -3.25
C GLY A 172 -5.18 4.49 -2.12
N ILE A 173 -5.11 5.63 -1.44
CA ILE A 173 -4.26 5.85 -0.25
C ILE A 173 -4.67 4.88 0.87
N ALA A 174 -5.96 4.81 1.21
CA ALA A 174 -6.45 3.90 2.24
C ALA A 174 -6.15 2.42 1.91
N GLY A 175 -6.32 2.03 0.64
CA GLY A 175 -5.97 0.70 0.13
C GLY A 175 -4.48 0.40 0.32
N PHE A 176 -3.60 1.35 0.00
CA PHE A 176 -2.15 1.20 0.19
C PHE A 176 -1.75 1.03 1.66
N TYR A 177 -2.30 1.85 2.57
CA TYR A 177 -2.03 1.72 4.01
C TYR A 177 -2.52 0.37 4.55
N THR A 178 -3.69 -0.07 4.11
CA THR A 178 -4.25 -1.38 4.49
C THR A 178 -3.38 -2.54 3.96
N PHE A 179 -2.84 -2.41 2.75
CA PHE A 179 -1.91 -3.39 2.18
C PHE A 179 -0.63 -3.48 3.00
N THR A 180 -0.08 -2.34 3.39
CA THR A 180 1.14 -2.33 4.19
C THR A 180 0.90 -2.90 5.60
N ALA A 181 -0.26 -2.62 6.20
CA ALA A 181 -0.69 -3.27 7.44
C ALA A 181 -0.80 -4.80 7.28
N SER A 182 -1.29 -5.30 6.13
CA SER A 182 -1.30 -6.72 5.80
C SER A 182 0.12 -7.31 5.77
N LEU A 183 1.08 -6.62 5.13
CA LEU A 183 2.48 -7.05 5.10
C LEU A 183 3.13 -7.06 6.48
N MET A 184 2.82 -6.09 7.34
CA MET A 184 3.32 -6.08 8.72
C MET A 184 2.75 -7.26 9.53
N GLY A 185 1.46 -7.56 9.39
CA GLY A 185 0.85 -8.74 10.01
C GLY A 185 1.53 -10.03 9.56
N LEU A 186 1.81 -10.14 8.26
CA LEU A 186 2.52 -11.27 7.68
C LEU A 186 3.97 -11.37 8.20
N ALA A 187 4.69 -10.25 8.31
CA ALA A 187 6.05 -10.21 8.83
C ALA A 187 6.12 -10.66 10.31
N ARG A 188 5.15 -10.22 11.13
CA ARG A 188 5.04 -10.66 12.54
C ARG A 188 4.79 -12.15 12.64
N TYR A 189 3.89 -12.69 11.82
CA TYR A 189 3.62 -14.13 11.77
C TYR A 189 4.87 -14.94 11.42
N LEU A 190 5.68 -14.44 10.48
CA LEU A 190 6.94 -15.06 10.07
C LEU A 190 8.09 -14.92 11.05
N ARG A 191 7.97 -14.06 12.08
CA ARG A 191 9.08 -13.64 12.95
C ARG A 191 10.34 -13.21 12.19
N ARG A 192 10.20 -12.65 10.98
CA ARG A 192 11.33 -12.15 10.18
C ARG A 192 11.43 -10.63 10.31
N GLU A 193 12.40 -10.17 11.09
CA GLU A 193 12.71 -8.74 11.25
C GLU A 193 13.07 -8.06 9.92
N ASP A 194 13.75 -8.76 9.01
CA ASP A 194 14.12 -8.19 7.71
C ASP A 194 12.91 -7.76 6.88
N VAL A 195 11.82 -8.55 6.95
CA VAL A 195 10.57 -8.23 6.25
C VAL A 195 9.88 -7.05 6.90
N ARG A 196 9.94 -6.93 8.23
CA ARG A 196 9.41 -5.79 8.97
C ARG A 196 10.13 -4.49 8.59
N LYS A 197 11.47 -4.51 8.58
CA LYS A 197 12.29 -3.34 8.19
C LYS A 197 12.03 -2.92 6.74
N ARG A 198 11.96 -3.87 5.81
CA ARG A 198 11.63 -3.58 4.40
C ARG A 198 10.20 -3.06 4.22
N GLY A 199 9.24 -3.59 4.97
CA GLY A 199 7.85 -3.12 4.98
C GLY A 199 7.75 -1.67 5.45
N ALA A 200 8.46 -1.33 6.54
CA ALA A 200 8.53 0.03 7.06
C ALA A 200 9.19 1.00 6.06
N LEU A 201 10.30 0.61 5.44
CA LEU A 201 10.98 1.41 4.43
C LEU A 201 10.09 1.67 3.19
N ALA A 202 9.37 0.65 2.73
CA ALA A 202 8.41 0.77 1.63
C ALA A 202 7.26 1.73 2.00
N MET A 203 6.80 1.69 3.26
CA MET A 203 5.75 2.57 3.77
C MET A 203 6.21 4.04 3.80
N GLY A 204 7.43 4.28 4.29
CA GLY A 204 8.04 5.61 4.33
C GLY A 204 8.29 6.21 2.95
N THR A 205 8.88 5.43 2.05
CA THR A 205 9.17 5.87 0.67
C THR A 205 7.90 6.18 -0.12
N PHE A 206 6.89 5.33 -0.02
CA PHE A 206 5.61 5.57 -0.69
C PHE A 206 4.84 6.75 -0.08
N GLY A 207 4.83 6.89 1.25
CA GLY A 207 4.26 8.06 1.93
C GLY A 207 4.93 9.37 1.47
N GLY A 208 6.26 9.36 1.34
CA GLY A 208 7.01 10.49 0.80
C GLY A 208 6.68 10.81 -0.66
N MET A 209 6.58 9.78 -1.51
CA MET A 209 6.20 9.95 -2.92
C MET A 209 4.77 10.47 -3.10
N LEU A 210 3.82 9.99 -2.31
CA LEU A 210 2.45 10.53 -2.27
C LEU A 210 2.43 11.99 -1.84
N GLY A 211 3.19 12.34 -0.80
CA GLY A 211 3.33 13.72 -0.34
C GLY A 211 3.86 14.63 -1.46
N LEU A 212 4.92 14.21 -2.16
CA LEU A 212 5.49 14.92 -3.29
C LEU A 212 4.52 15.05 -4.46
N GLY A 213 3.88 13.96 -4.88
CA GLY A 213 2.91 13.96 -5.98
C GLY A 213 1.71 14.86 -5.70
N LEU A 214 1.20 14.85 -4.46
CA LEU A 214 0.14 15.75 -4.04
C LEU A 214 0.61 17.21 -4.11
N VAL A 215 1.78 17.53 -3.55
CA VAL A 215 2.35 18.89 -3.63
C VAL A 215 2.50 19.35 -5.09
N THR A 216 2.96 18.49 -5.99
CA THR A 216 3.10 18.81 -7.42
C THR A 216 1.74 19.09 -8.08
N LEU A 217 0.73 18.23 -7.85
CA LEU A 217 -0.64 18.43 -8.34
C LEU A 217 -1.25 19.74 -7.82
N LEU A 218 -0.98 20.07 -6.56
CA LEU A 218 -1.49 21.28 -5.91
C LEU A 218 -0.80 22.55 -6.41
N MET A 219 0.50 22.49 -6.68
CA MET A 219 1.23 23.59 -7.32
C MET A 219 0.75 23.83 -8.76
N LEU A 220 0.42 22.76 -9.49
CA LEU A 220 -0.18 22.85 -10.83
C LEU A 220 -1.61 23.40 -10.78
N ALA A 221 -2.35 23.12 -9.71
CA ALA A 221 -3.75 23.53 -9.58
C ALA A 221 -3.94 25.02 -9.27
N ALA A 222 -2.94 25.73 -8.72
CA ALA A 222 -2.84 27.18 -8.46
C ALA A 222 -4.07 27.92 -7.84
N ARG A 223 -5.20 27.26 -7.60
CA ARG A 223 -6.49 27.85 -7.16
C ARG A 223 -7.02 27.32 -5.84
N PHE A 224 -6.41 26.28 -5.26
CA PHE A 224 -6.83 25.68 -3.98
C PHE A 224 -5.66 25.61 -3.00
N ALA A 225 -5.25 26.75 -2.44
CA ALA A 225 -3.95 26.90 -1.78
C ALA A 225 -3.83 26.42 -0.30
N PRO A 226 -4.81 26.58 0.62
CA PRO A 226 -4.55 26.31 2.04
C PRO A 226 -4.79 24.86 2.48
N GLY A 227 -5.98 24.30 2.18
CA GLY A 227 -6.35 22.94 2.65
C GLY A 227 -5.53 21.82 2.00
N ALA A 228 -5.13 22.06 0.76
CA ALA A 228 -4.22 21.25 -0.03
C ALA A 228 -2.85 21.04 0.63
N LEU A 229 -2.26 22.12 1.12
CA LEU A 229 -0.93 22.13 1.73
C LEU A 229 -0.95 21.39 3.07
N LEU A 230 -2.02 21.55 3.85
CA LEU A 230 -2.25 20.78 5.09
C LEU A 230 -2.42 19.28 4.82
N PHE A 231 -3.08 18.88 3.73
CA PHE A 231 -3.25 17.47 3.37
C PHE A 231 -1.94 16.85 2.87
N GLY A 232 -1.14 17.60 2.09
CA GLY A 232 0.20 17.18 1.66
C GLY A 232 1.18 17.03 2.83
N LEU A 233 1.19 17.99 3.74
CA LEU A 233 1.96 17.92 4.99
C LEU A 233 1.46 16.79 5.90
N GLY A 234 0.16 16.52 5.94
CA GLY A 234 -0.41 15.39 6.65
C GLY A 234 0.06 14.05 6.08
N ALA A 235 0.01 13.86 4.76
CA ALA A 235 0.47 12.65 4.09
C ALA A 235 1.99 12.44 4.26
N ALA A 236 2.79 13.50 4.11
CA ALA A 236 4.23 13.48 4.37
C ALA A 236 4.53 13.20 5.85
N GLY A 237 3.77 13.80 6.77
CA GLY A 237 3.87 13.60 8.20
C GLY A 237 3.56 12.17 8.63
N VAL A 238 2.54 11.53 8.03
CA VAL A 238 2.26 10.11 8.25
C VAL A 238 3.41 9.26 7.70
N GLY A 239 3.95 9.57 6.52
CA GLY A 239 5.13 8.88 5.97
C GLY A 239 6.36 8.95 6.90
N ILE A 240 6.65 10.15 7.42
CA ILE A 240 7.76 10.40 8.36
C ILE A 240 7.50 9.71 9.70
N TRP A 241 6.30 9.83 10.28
CA TRP A 241 5.94 9.17 11.54
C TRP A 241 6.08 7.65 11.43
N THR A 242 5.68 7.08 10.30
CA THR A 242 5.82 5.65 10.04
C THR A 242 7.29 5.22 9.91
N LEU A 243 8.17 6.08 9.37
CA LEU A 243 9.61 5.84 9.41
C LEU A 243 10.16 5.87 10.84
N VAL A 244 9.75 6.84 11.66
CA VAL A 244 10.26 7.02 13.03
C VAL A 244 9.80 5.92 13.99
N VAL A 245 8.57 5.42 13.86
CA VAL A 245 8.04 4.37 14.77
C VAL A 245 8.61 2.98 14.46
N TYR A 246 9.13 2.77 13.25
CA TYR A 246 9.48 1.43 12.76
C TYR A 246 10.95 1.24 12.37
N LEU A 247 11.77 2.30 12.36
CA LEU A 247 13.24 2.23 12.38
C LEU A 247 13.75 2.17 13.82
#